data_AF-A0AA37GXS6-F1
#
_entry.id   AF-A0AA37GXS6-F1
#
_cell.length_a   1.000
_cell.length_b   1.000
_cell.length_c   1.000
_cell.angle_alpha   90.00
_cell.angle_beta   90.00
_cell.angle_gamma   90.00
#
_symmetry.space_group_name_H-M   'P 1'
#
loop_
_entity.id
_entity.type
_entity.pdbx_description
1 polymer ?
#
loop_
_entity_poly.entity_id
_entity_poly.type
_entity_poly.pdbx_seq_one_letter_code
_entity_poly.pdbx_strand_id
1 'polypeptide(L)'
;MEQSLQKIDYRLLKGCCLEAERAEIVSVSLEGLRMALPESYGGPINALVAEMRKCARLLRDLADLSQIHFNRVPILLNYLQIILPCLSRTLRDINDYYEDRTVSKDIRWRKMYHKMSQEVGGLPLPQRFTLYNHFLDCLRQLLVM
;
A
#
# COMPACT_ATOMS: atom_id res chain seq x y z
N MET A 1 -21.91 -7.26 -22.34
CA MET A 1 -21.67 -7.46 -20.89
C MET A 1 -20.29 -8.08 -20.64
N GLU A 2 -19.81 -9.04 -21.44
CA GLU A 2 -18.44 -9.59 -21.34
C GLU A 2 -17.33 -8.55 -21.63
N GLN A 3 -17.50 -7.70 -22.64
CA GLN A 3 -16.50 -6.66 -22.96
C GLN A 3 -16.33 -5.60 -21.86
N SER A 4 -17.36 -5.35 -21.04
CA SER A 4 -17.27 -4.44 -19.90
C SER A 4 -16.55 -5.10 -18.72
N LEU A 5 -16.73 -6.40 -18.52
CA LEU A 5 -16.02 -7.18 -17.50
C LEU A 5 -14.52 -7.24 -17.83
N GLN A 6 -14.14 -7.67 -19.03
CA GLN A 6 -12.72 -7.69 -19.46
C GLN A 6 -12.02 -6.33 -19.33
N LYS A 7 -12.72 -5.21 -19.58
CA LYS A 7 -12.18 -3.86 -19.36
C LYS A 7 -12.00 -3.51 -17.88
N ILE A 8 -12.87 -3.99 -17.00
CA ILE A 8 -12.76 -3.81 -15.55
C ILE A 8 -11.59 -4.64 -15.01
N ASP A 9 -11.43 -5.87 -15.49
CA ASP A 9 -10.35 -6.79 -15.12
C ASP A 9 -8.98 -6.15 -15.38
N TYR A 10 -8.78 -5.68 -16.62
CA TYR A 10 -7.54 -5.02 -17.01
C TYR A 10 -7.26 -3.73 -16.22
N ARG A 11 -8.30 -2.94 -15.92
CA ARG A 11 -8.14 -1.70 -15.14
C ARG A 11 -7.73 -1.97 -13.70
N LEU A 12 -8.28 -3.01 -13.06
CA LEU A 12 -7.95 -3.35 -11.69
C LEU A 12 -6.55 -3.97 -11.57
N LEU A 13 -6.15 -4.82 -12.51
CA LEU A 13 -4.78 -5.33 -12.58
C LEU A 13 -3.76 -4.20 -12.82
N LYS A 14 -4.09 -3.26 -13.71
CA LYS A 14 -3.30 -2.02 -13.85
C LYS A 14 -3.27 -1.20 -12.56
N GLY A 15 -4.36 -1.20 -11.81
CA GLY A 15 -4.45 -0.59 -10.47
C GLY A 15 -3.47 -1.22 -9.48
N CYS A 16 -3.32 -2.55 -9.47
CA CYS A 16 -2.30 -3.23 -8.66
C CYS A 16 -0.89 -2.74 -9.01
N CYS A 17 -0.54 -2.68 -10.30
CA CYS A 17 0.78 -2.21 -10.73
C CYS A 17 1.03 -0.75 -10.32
N LEU A 18 0.03 0.13 -10.50
CA LEU A 18 0.11 1.54 -10.14
C LEU A 18 0.34 1.72 -8.63
N GLU A 19 -0.44 1.03 -7.80
CA GLU A 19 -0.31 1.16 -6.35
C GLU A 19 0.95 0.46 -5.83
N ALA A 20 1.47 -0.56 -6.52
CA ALA A 20 2.76 -1.15 -6.22
C ALA A 20 3.91 -0.16 -6.45
N GLU A 21 3.90 0.55 -7.58
CA GLU A 21 4.87 1.61 -7.88
C GLU A 21 4.77 2.76 -6.87
N ARG A 22 3.55 3.21 -6.55
CA ARG A 22 3.33 4.25 -5.54
C ARG A 22 3.86 3.81 -4.16
N ALA A 23 3.56 2.58 -3.73
CA ALA A 23 4.06 2.05 -2.46
C ALA A 23 5.59 2.02 -2.42
N GLU A 24 6.25 1.65 -3.53
CA GLU A 24 7.70 1.66 -3.65
C GLU A 24 8.26 3.08 -3.49
N ILE A 25 7.77 4.05 -4.26
CA ILE A 25 8.22 5.45 -4.23
C ILE A 25 8.08 6.05 -2.84
N VAL A 26 6.93 5.85 -2.21
CA VAL A 26 6.68 6.37 -0.85
C VAL A 26 7.59 5.66 0.16
N SER A 27 7.85 4.36 0.01
CA SER A 27 8.76 3.63 0.91
C SER A 27 10.21 4.15 0.83
N VAL A 28 10.69 4.48 -0.38
CA VAL A 28 12.02 5.08 -0.60
C VAL A 28 12.07 6.48 0.03
N SER A 29 11.00 7.26 -0.12
CA SER A 29 10.89 8.59 0.47
C SER A 29 10.94 8.53 2.00
N LEU A 30 10.24 7.57 2.61
CA LEU A 30 10.26 7.34 4.05
C LEU A 30 11.59 6.78 4.57
N GLU A 31 12.30 5.96 3.79
CA GLU A 31 13.66 5.56 4.10
C GLU A 31 14.60 6.78 4.14
N GLY A 32 14.49 7.68 3.16
CA GLY A 32 15.24 8.94 3.16
C GLY A 32 14.87 9.86 4.34
N LEU A 33 13.59 9.88 4.74
CA LEU A 33 13.15 10.58 5.94
C LEU A 33 13.78 9.97 7.19
N ARG A 34 13.74 8.64 7.32
CA ARG A 34 14.33 7.88 8.43
C ARG A 34 15.81 8.20 8.62
N MET A 35 16.59 8.22 7.54
CA MET A 35 18.02 8.56 7.63
C MET A 35 18.31 9.98 8.15
N ALA A 36 17.31 10.87 8.09
CA ALA A 36 17.42 12.25 8.57
C ALA A 36 16.79 12.45 9.96
N LEU A 37 16.22 11.42 10.58
CA LEU A 37 15.61 11.46 11.91
C LEU A 37 16.53 10.82 12.96
N PRO A 38 16.43 11.24 14.23
CA PRO A 38 17.07 10.56 15.35
C PRO A 38 16.74 9.07 15.42
N GLU A 39 17.70 8.25 15.85
CA GLU A 39 17.58 6.80 15.94
C GLU A 39 16.41 6.34 16.83
N SER A 40 16.02 7.15 17.80
CA SER A 40 14.85 6.90 18.66
C SER A 40 13.53 6.73 17.91
N TYR A 41 13.42 7.28 16.70
CA TYR A 41 12.24 7.11 15.84
C TYR A 41 12.29 5.86 14.98
N GLY A 42 13.41 5.12 14.98
CA GLY A 42 13.68 4.09 14.00
C GLY A 42 12.69 2.93 13.99
N GLY A 43 12.19 2.50 15.13
CA GLY A 43 11.29 1.35 15.23
C GLY A 43 10.05 1.46 14.32
N PRO A 44 9.16 2.45 14.54
CA PRO A 44 7.91 2.53 13.79
C PRO A 44 8.07 2.87 12.31
N ILE A 45 9.03 3.73 11.93
CA ILE A 45 9.26 4.09 10.51
C ILE A 45 9.93 2.95 9.74
N ASN A 46 10.88 2.23 10.34
CA ASN A 46 11.48 1.04 9.72
C ASN A 46 10.42 -0.03 9.47
N ALA A 47 9.54 -0.27 10.45
CA ALA A 47 8.43 -1.21 10.32
C ALA A 47 7.48 -0.79 9.19
N LEU A 48 7.12 0.50 9.11
CA LEU A 48 6.29 1.02 8.03
C LEU A 48 6.93 0.80 6.66
N VAL A 49 8.20 1.18 6.49
CA VAL A 49 8.93 1.00 5.22
C VAL A 49 8.97 -0.48 4.81
N ALA A 50 9.25 -1.39 5.74
CA ALA A 50 9.28 -2.82 5.47
C ALA A 50 7.92 -3.35 4.99
N GLU A 51 6.84 -2.97 5.67
CA GLU A 51 5.48 -3.38 5.30
C GLU A 51 5.03 -2.76 3.97
N MET A 52 5.42 -1.53 3.64
CA MET A 52 5.14 -0.91 2.34
C MET A 52 5.86 -1.61 1.19
N ARG A 53 7.14 -1.98 1.37
CA ARG A 53 7.88 -2.77 0.37
C ARG A 53 7.26 -4.15 0.17
N LYS A 54 6.77 -4.77 1.25
CA LYS A 54 6.02 -6.03 1.17
C LYS A 54 4.71 -5.86 0.39
N CYS A 55 3.98 -4.77 0.64
CA CYS A 55 2.76 -4.44 -0.09
C CYS A 55 3.03 -4.28 -1.60
N ALA A 56 4.09 -3.57 -1.97
CA ALA A 56 4.49 -3.40 -3.35
C ALA A 56 4.78 -4.74 -4.05
N ARG A 57 5.50 -5.66 -3.38
CA ARG A 57 5.74 -7.01 -3.90
C ARG A 57 4.45 -7.80 -4.09
N LEU A 58 3.58 -7.85 -3.08
CA LEU A 58 2.32 -8.60 -3.16
C LEU A 58 1.41 -8.11 -4.29
N LEU A 59 1.37 -6.80 -4.54
CA LEU A 59 0.58 -6.22 -5.64
C LEU A 59 1.14 -6.60 -7.02
N ARG A 60 2.46 -6.62 -7.18
CA ARG A 60 3.11 -7.10 -8.42
C ARG A 60 2.83 -8.59 -8.62
N ASP A 61 3.03 -9.40 -7.58
CA ASP A 61 2.76 -10.84 -7.60
C ASP A 61 1.31 -11.12 -8.01
N LEU A 62 0.33 -10.37 -7.47
CA LEU A 62 -1.07 -10.49 -7.85
C LEU A 62 -1.31 -10.16 -9.32
N ALA A 63 -0.68 -9.11 -9.85
CA ALA A 63 -0.80 -8.74 -11.25
C ALA A 63 -0.18 -9.80 -12.18
N ASP A 64 0.98 -10.34 -11.82
CA ASP A 64 1.71 -11.34 -12.61
C ASP A 64 0.99 -12.69 -12.58
N LEU A 65 0.60 -13.18 -11.39
CA LEU A 65 -0.15 -14.42 -11.24
C LEU A 65 -1.51 -14.36 -11.91
N SER A 66 -2.11 -13.18 -12.05
CA SER A 66 -3.41 -13.01 -12.73
C SER A 66 -3.32 -13.28 -14.22
N GLN A 67 -2.14 -13.09 -14.83
CA GLN A 67 -1.89 -13.45 -16.22
C GLN A 67 -1.78 -14.97 -16.40
N ILE A 68 -1.25 -15.67 -15.39
CA ILE A 68 -1.10 -17.13 -15.39
C ILE A 68 -2.44 -17.83 -15.07
N HIS A 69 -3.15 -17.34 -14.06
CA HIS A 69 -4.40 -17.91 -13.55
C HIS A 69 -5.62 -17.08 -13.96
N PHE A 70 -5.70 -16.69 -15.25
CA PHE A 70 -6.72 -15.77 -15.77
C PHE A 70 -8.16 -16.20 -15.46
N ASN A 71 -8.44 -17.51 -15.45
CA ASN A 71 -9.76 -18.08 -15.12
C ASN A 71 -10.24 -17.75 -13.70
N ARG A 72 -9.33 -17.41 -12.78
CA ARG A 72 -9.63 -17.11 -11.37
C ARG A 72 -9.67 -15.61 -11.07
N VAL A 73 -9.25 -14.78 -12.02
CA VAL A 73 -9.26 -13.31 -11.90
C VAL A 73 -10.63 -12.77 -11.47
N PRO A 74 -11.78 -13.22 -12.01
CA PRO A 74 -13.09 -12.69 -11.63
C PRO A 74 -13.38 -12.75 -10.11
N ILE A 75 -12.80 -13.74 -9.41
CA ILE A 75 -12.99 -13.91 -7.96
C ILE A 75 -12.27 -12.79 -7.19
N LEU A 76 -11.12 -12.32 -7.69
CA LEU A 76 -10.30 -11.30 -7.03
C LEU A 76 -10.84 -9.89 -7.17
N LEU A 77 -11.52 -9.59 -8.28
CA LEU A 77 -11.83 -8.21 -8.67
C LEU A 77 -12.68 -7.48 -7.64
N ASN A 78 -13.66 -8.17 -7.06
CA ASN A 78 -14.53 -7.57 -6.03
C ASN A 78 -13.72 -7.16 -4.80
N TYR A 79 -12.73 -7.96 -4.42
CA TYR A 79 -11.84 -7.67 -3.30
C TYR A 79 -10.85 -6.54 -3.64
N LEU A 80 -10.31 -6.54 -4.87
CA LEU A 80 -9.41 -5.49 -5.36
C LEU A 80 -10.12 -4.12 -5.43
N GLN A 81 -11.40 -4.09 -5.80
CA GLN A 81 -12.21 -2.86 -5.80
C GLN A 81 -12.37 -2.23 -4.42
N ILE A 82 -12.26 -3.03 -3.35
CA ILE A 82 -12.35 -2.53 -1.98
C ILE A 82 -10.98 -2.06 -1.49
N ILE A 83 -9.94 -2.87 -1.69
CA ILE A 83 -8.63 -2.61 -1.08
C ILE A 83 -7.81 -1.55 -1.82
N LEU A 84 -7.85 -1.50 -3.15
CA LEU A 84 -7.02 -0.57 -3.92
C LEU A 84 -7.35 0.90 -3.64
N PRO A 85 -8.62 1.34 -3.54
CA PRO A 85 -8.92 2.71 -3.15
C PRO A 85 -8.44 3.06 -1.74
N CYS A 86 -8.57 2.12 -0.79
CA CYS A 86 -8.11 2.31 0.58
C CYS A 86 -6.59 2.50 0.65
N LEU A 87 -5.86 1.66 -0.09
CA LEU A 87 -4.41 1.74 -0.19
C LEU A 87 -3.98 3.03 -0.90
N SER A 88 -4.60 3.37 -2.03
CA SER A 88 -4.31 4.57 -2.81
C SER A 88 -4.46 5.84 -1.95
N ARG A 89 -5.55 5.91 -1.17
CA ARG A 89 -5.78 7.01 -0.23
C ARG A 89 -4.68 7.06 0.83
N THR A 90 -4.41 5.95 1.52
CA THR A 90 -3.38 5.89 2.56
C THR A 90 -2.00 6.32 2.03
N LEU A 91 -1.62 5.87 0.83
CA LEU A 91 -0.34 6.24 0.22
C LEU A 91 -0.27 7.73 -0.16
N ARG A 92 -1.37 8.31 -0.65
CA ARG A 92 -1.46 9.75 -0.93
C ARG A 92 -1.36 10.56 0.35
N ASP A 93 -2.10 10.18 1.39
CA ASP A 93 -2.08 10.87 2.68
C ASP A 93 -0.65 10.88 3.27
N ILE A 94 0.07 9.74 3.22
CA ILE A 94 1.49 9.66 3.61
C ILE A 94 2.35 10.64 2.79
N ASN A 95 2.16 10.65 1.46
CA ASN A 95 2.93 11.50 0.57
C ASN A 95 2.69 13.00 0.85
N ASP A 96 1.43 13.39 1.11
CA ASP A 96 1.06 14.77 1.43
C ASP A 96 1.76 15.24 2.72
N TYR A 97 1.82 14.40 3.75
CA TYR A 97 2.59 14.73 4.97
C TYR A 97 4.10 14.79 4.71
N TYR A 98 4.64 13.91 3.87
CA TYR A 98 6.06 13.89 3.53
C TYR A 98 6.48 15.14 2.73
N GLU A 99 5.64 15.57 1.80
CA GLU A 99 5.86 16.70 0.90
C GLU A 99 5.62 18.07 1.56
N ASP A 100 5.03 18.14 2.75
CA ASP A 100 4.84 19.40 3.50
C ASP A 100 6.18 20.04 3.90
N ARG A 101 6.76 20.82 2.98
CA ARG A 101 8.03 21.53 3.17
C ARG A 101 7.93 22.74 4.10
N THR A 102 6.73 23.09 4.58
CA THR A 102 6.54 24.20 5.52
C THR A 102 7.02 23.87 6.93
N VAL A 103 7.20 22.58 7.24
CA VAL A 103 7.68 22.09 8.54
C VAL A 103 8.93 21.22 8.43
N SER A 104 9.64 21.08 9.55
CA SER A 104 10.85 20.25 9.65
C SER A 104 10.53 18.76 9.47
N LYS A 105 11.54 17.96 9.09
CA LYS A 105 11.40 16.51 8.90
C LYS A 105 10.86 15.78 10.13
N ASP A 106 11.32 16.15 11.34
CA ASP A 106 10.82 15.63 12.61
C ASP A 106 9.32 15.90 12.78
N ILE A 107 8.90 17.15 12.51
CA ILE A 107 7.50 17.53 12.62
C ILE A 107 6.64 16.79 11.58
N ARG A 108 7.12 16.61 10.34
CA ARG A 108 6.40 15.82 9.31
C ARG A 108 6.16 14.41 9.79
N TRP A 109 7.21 13.73 10.25
CA TRP A 109 7.11 12.36 10.75
C TRP A 109 6.12 12.25 11.91
N ARG A 110 6.27 13.09 12.94
CA ARG A 110 5.41 13.05 14.13
C ARG A 110 3.96 13.35 13.78
N LYS A 111 3.71 14.38 12.96
CA LYS A 111 2.35 14.73 12.51
C LYS A 111 1.72 13.57 11.74
N MET A 112 2.44 13.03 10.75
CA MET A 112 1.98 11.90 9.94
C MET A 112 1.65 10.69 10.81
N TYR A 113 2.62 10.24 11.62
CA TYR A 113 2.46 9.06 12.45
C TYR A 113 1.30 9.21 13.44
N HIS A 114 1.20 10.35 14.13
CA HIS A 114 0.11 10.57 15.08
C HIS A 114 -1.25 10.74 14.39
N LYS A 115 -1.37 11.59 13.36
CA LYS A 115 -2.65 11.84 12.71
C LYS A 115 -3.19 10.60 12.02
N MET A 116 -2.34 9.90 11.27
CA MET A 116 -2.78 8.69 10.56
C MET A 116 -3.09 7.55 11.52
N SER A 117 -2.38 7.41 12.65
CA SER A 117 -2.75 6.39 13.65
C SER A 117 -4.13 6.63 14.27
N GLN A 118 -4.62 7.88 14.30
CA GLN A 118 -5.93 8.20 14.89
C GLN A 118 -7.11 8.03 13.92
N GLU A 119 -6.88 7.89 12.61
CA GLU A 119 -7.95 7.80 11.60
C GLU A 119 -8.80 6.54 11.72
N VAL A 120 -8.21 5.42 12.15
CA VAL A 120 -8.85 4.09 12.13
C VAL A 120 -8.87 3.50 13.53
N GLY A 121 -9.60 4.16 14.44
CA GLY A 121 -9.79 3.67 15.81
C GLY A 121 -8.49 3.52 16.61
N GLY A 122 -7.47 4.32 16.30
CA GLY A 122 -6.16 4.23 16.95
C GLY A 122 -5.20 3.19 16.36
N LEU A 123 -5.55 2.52 15.24
CA LEU A 123 -4.68 1.55 14.58
C LEU A 123 -3.41 2.22 14.04
N PRO A 124 -2.21 1.89 14.57
CA PRO A 124 -1.02 2.56 14.12
C PRO A 124 -0.65 2.18 12.67
N LEU A 125 -0.03 3.14 11.99
CA LEU A 125 0.16 3.07 10.54
C LEU A 125 0.93 1.81 10.05
N PRO A 126 1.99 1.32 10.73
CA PRO A 126 2.62 0.05 10.35
C PRO A 126 1.65 -1.14 10.41
N GLN A 127 0.83 -1.26 11.47
CA GLN A 127 -0.15 -2.35 11.56
C GLN A 127 -1.24 -2.25 10.49
N ARG A 128 -1.61 -1.04 10.05
CA ARG A 128 -2.53 -0.87 8.91
C ARG A 128 -1.99 -1.55 7.65
N PHE A 129 -0.69 -1.39 7.35
CA PHE A 129 -0.06 -2.09 6.23
C PHE A 129 0.08 -3.59 6.47
N THR A 130 0.28 -4.04 7.72
CA THR A 130 0.22 -5.48 8.03
C THR A 130 -1.14 -6.09 7.66
N LEU A 131 -2.24 -5.39 7.92
CA LEU A 131 -3.59 -5.84 7.51
C LEU A 131 -3.74 -5.86 5.99
N TYR A 132 -3.28 -4.80 5.29
CA TYR A 132 -3.27 -4.78 3.83
C TYR A 132 -2.47 -5.96 3.26
N ASN A 133 -1.27 -6.20 3.78
CA ASN A 133 -0.40 -7.28 3.35
C ASN A 133 -1.01 -8.66 3.60
N HIS A 134 -1.65 -8.85 4.75
CA HIS A 134 -2.34 -10.10 5.06
C HIS A 134 -3.48 -10.35 4.06
N PHE A 135 -4.31 -9.34 3.81
CA PHE A 135 -5.41 -9.43 2.86
C PHE A 135 -4.92 -9.72 1.44
N LEU A 136 -3.89 -9.00 0.97
CA LEU A 136 -3.30 -9.22 -0.35
C LEU A 136 -2.68 -10.62 -0.49
N ASP A 137 -2.08 -11.16 0.58
CA ASP A 137 -1.57 -12.54 0.56
C ASP A 137 -2.70 -13.57 0.52
N CYS A 138 -3.83 -13.35 1.21
CA CYS A 138 -5.03 -14.18 1.05
C CYS A 138 -5.55 -14.17 -0.39
N LEU A 139 -5.58 -13.00 -1.05
CA LEU A 139 -5.93 -12.90 -2.46
C LEU A 139 -4.95 -13.66 -3.35
N ARG A 140 -3.65 -13.59 -3.05
CA ARG A 140 -2.60 -14.32 -3.78
C ARG A 140 -2.81 -15.83 -3.65
N GLN A 141 -3.12 -16.31 -2.44
CA GLN A 141 -3.44 -17.73 -2.20
C GLN A 141 -4.68 -18.16 -2.98
N LEU A 142 -5.75 -17.36 -2.98
CA LEU A 142 -6.98 -17.63 -3.72
C LEU A 142 -6.74 -17.76 -5.24
N LEU A 143 -5.75 -17.06 -5.77
CA LEU A 143 -5.40 -17.11 -7.18
C LEU A 143 -4.69 -18.42 -7.55
N VAL A 144 -3.83 -18.94 -6.66
CA VAL A 144 -2.98 -20.11 -6.93
C VAL A 144 -3.58 -21.44 -6.49
N MET A 145 -4.52 -21.44 -5.53
CA MET A 145 -5.24 -22.65 -5.03
C MET A 145 -6.17 -23.25 -6.07
#